data_AF-M8CF03-F1
#
_entry.id   AF-M8CF03-F1
#
_cell.length_a   1.000
_cell.length_b   1.000
_cell.length_c   1.000
_cell.angle_alpha   90.00
_cell.angle_beta   90.00
_cell.angle_gamma   90.00
#
_symmetry.space_group_name_H-M   'P 1'
#
loop_
_entity.id
_entity.type
_entity.pdbx_description
1 polymer ?
#
loop_
_entity_poly.entity_id
_entity_poly.type
_entity_poly.pdbx_seq_one_letter_code
_entity_poly.pdbx_strand_id
1 'polypeptide(L)'
;MDLSVTLALSSPTEHGEQLRRRQHSLSELVYYHLHTYGLLLDSDKLIFERLQKEFEAARVAQTEEISIDDEQWNDGLLATIREKVHIEAERKAMVNLANIPTDSQFQSRTTYRIRNKVIYCLDGARIGIQYETFFAGEPCEIYHCVLESKSFLEKMTVTEHTLPFFLPIREVETDHLSSNAIRFIDHLEEILQSYIDRREQQIRKLYVLMHKNRIYDPVGLLLAEDELFGQLQAEVESSVYLRPRSGPRGLFSL
;
A
#
# COMPACT_ATOMS: atom_id res chain seq x y z
N MET A 1 -41.52 38.02 -50.40
CA MET A 1 -40.13 37.65 -50.07
C MET A 1 -40.23 36.67 -48.92
N ASP A 2 -40.16 35.39 -49.25
CA ASP A 2 -40.25 34.29 -48.30
C ASP A 2 -38.94 34.15 -47.51
N LEU A 3 -39.04 34.09 -46.18
CA LEU A 3 -38.02 33.49 -45.33
C LEU A 3 -38.61 32.22 -44.71
N SER A 4 -38.57 31.13 -45.46
CA SER A 4 -38.75 29.78 -44.93
C SER A 4 -37.41 29.30 -44.36
N VAL A 5 -37.23 29.47 -43.05
CA VAL A 5 -36.15 28.85 -42.29
C VAL A 5 -36.35 27.33 -42.33
N THR A 6 -35.54 26.65 -43.13
CA THR A 6 -35.52 25.18 -43.19
C THR A 6 -34.75 24.67 -41.97
N LEU A 7 -35.47 24.38 -40.89
CA LEU A 7 -34.94 23.58 -39.78
C LEU A 7 -34.71 22.16 -40.31
N ALA A 8 -33.45 21.84 -40.62
CA ALA A 8 -33.03 20.47 -40.89
C ALA A 8 -33.19 19.65 -39.61
N LEU A 9 -34.36 19.04 -39.44
CA LEU A 9 -34.61 18.01 -38.43
C LEU A 9 -33.75 16.81 -38.82
N SER A 10 -32.63 16.60 -38.11
CA SER A 10 -31.84 15.37 -38.21
C SER A 10 -32.75 14.17 -38.01
N SER A 11 -32.67 13.19 -38.91
CA SER A 11 -33.61 12.07 -38.92
C SER A 11 -33.51 11.24 -37.62
N PRO A 12 -34.61 10.65 -37.11
CA PRO A 12 -34.60 9.83 -35.90
C PRO A 12 -33.55 8.69 -35.94
N THR A 13 -33.23 8.23 -37.14
CA THR A 13 -32.20 7.23 -37.46
C THR A 13 -30.77 7.69 -37.16
N GLU A 14 -30.41 8.94 -37.49
CA GLU A 14 -29.06 9.46 -37.24
C GLU A 14 -28.78 9.65 -35.75
N HIS A 15 -29.80 10.07 -34.99
CA HIS A 15 -29.70 10.22 -33.54
C HIS A 15 -29.54 8.85 -32.84
N GLY A 16 -30.27 7.83 -33.30
CA GLY A 16 -30.14 6.46 -32.81
C GLY A 16 -28.78 5.82 -33.12
N GLU A 17 -28.21 6.11 -34.29
CA GLU A 17 -26.87 5.64 -34.64
C GLU A 17 -25.77 6.33 -33.83
N GLN A 18 -25.88 7.65 -33.58
CA GLN A 18 -24.94 8.35 -32.70
C GLN A 18 -24.99 7.81 -31.27
N LEU A 19 -26.17 7.48 -30.76
CA LEU A 19 -26.34 6.89 -29.43
C LEU A 19 -25.70 5.50 -29.36
N ARG A 20 -25.89 4.66 -30.40
CA ARG A 20 -25.24 3.33 -30.48
C ARG A 20 -23.72 3.42 -30.58
N ARG A 21 -23.18 4.38 -31.35
CA ARG A 21 -21.73 4.60 -31.44
C ARG A 21 -21.14 5.06 -30.11
N ARG A 22 -21.83 5.94 -29.38
CA ARG A 22 -21.42 6.35 -28.02
C ARG A 22 -21.49 5.19 -27.02
N GLN A 23 -22.55 4.38 -27.07
CA GLN A 23 -22.67 3.18 -26.21
C GLN A 23 -21.56 2.16 -26.50
N HIS A 24 -21.23 1.93 -27.78
CA HIS A 24 -20.14 1.04 -28.17
C HIS A 24 -18.79 1.57 -27.70
N SER A 25 -18.52 2.87 -27.90
CA SER A 25 -17.28 3.50 -27.46
C SER A 25 -17.12 3.48 -25.92
N LEU A 26 -18.21 3.68 -25.17
CA LEU A 26 -18.19 3.54 -23.71
C LEU A 26 -17.98 2.09 -23.28
N SER A 27 -18.61 1.13 -23.96
CA SER A 27 -18.42 -0.31 -23.72
C SER A 27 -16.97 -0.74 -23.95
N GLU A 28 -16.33 -0.26 -25.02
CA GLU A 28 -14.91 -0.52 -25.28
C GLU A 28 -14.03 0.10 -24.21
N LEU A 29 -14.31 1.35 -23.82
CA LEU A 29 -13.52 2.06 -22.81
C LEU A 29 -13.64 1.42 -21.43
N VAL A 30 -14.84 0.95 -21.06
CA VAL A 30 -15.08 0.16 -19.85
C VAL A 30 -14.37 -1.20 -19.93
N TYR A 31 -14.38 -1.87 -21.09
CA TYR A 31 -13.66 -3.12 -21.28
C TYR A 31 -12.15 -2.93 -21.13
N TYR A 32 -11.57 -1.90 -21.76
CA TYR A 32 -10.15 -1.56 -21.60
C TYR A 32 -9.80 -1.22 -20.15
N HIS A 33 -10.66 -0.48 -19.46
CA HIS A 33 -10.48 -0.17 -18.05
C HIS A 33 -10.50 -1.46 -17.22
N LEU A 34 -11.57 -2.28 -17.30
CA LEU A 34 -11.66 -3.54 -16.55
C LEU A 34 -10.50 -4.51 -16.87
N HIS A 35 -10.09 -4.59 -18.13
CA HIS A 35 -8.98 -5.44 -18.55
C HIS A 35 -7.64 -4.95 -18.00
N THR A 36 -7.41 -3.63 -18.02
CA THR A 36 -6.19 -3.03 -17.44
C THR A 36 -6.18 -3.21 -15.92
N TYR A 37 -7.32 -3.07 -15.25
CA TYR A 37 -7.46 -3.32 -13.81
C TYR A 37 -7.26 -4.79 -13.48
N GLY A 38 -7.78 -5.71 -14.29
CA GLY A 38 -7.54 -7.15 -14.15
C GLY A 38 -6.07 -7.53 -14.29
N LEU A 39 -5.37 -6.96 -15.28
CA LEU A 39 -3.93 -7.17 -15.45
C LEU A 39 -3.11 -6.57 -14.30
N LEU A 40 -3.52 -5.41 -13.77
CA LEU A 40 -2.90 -4.81 -12.59
C LEU A 40 -3.07 -5.71 -11.36
N LEU A 41 -4.30 -6.18 -11.10
CA LEU A 41 -4.62 -7.12 -10.03
C LEU A 41 -3.84 -8.43 -10.16
N ASP A 42 -3.66 -8.96 -11.37
CA ASP A 42 -2.84 -10.15 -11.61
C ASP A 42 -1.36 -9.90 -11.30
N SER A 43 -0.83 -8.73 -11.66
CA SER A 43 0.54 -8.34 -11.33
C SER A 43 0.75 -8.13 -9.82
N ASP A 44 -0.22 -7.47 -9.16
CA ASP A 44 -0.20 -7.24 -7.71
C ASP A 44 -0.33 -8.54 -6.93
N LYS A 45 -1.12 -9.49 -7.45
CA LYS A 45 -1.23 -10.84 -6.88
C LYS A 45 0.09 -11.60 -6.95
N LEU A 46 0.81 -11.51 -8.07
CA LEU A 46 2.14 -12.12 -8.20
C LEU A 46 3.16 -11.46 -7.26
N ILE A 47 3.11 -10.14 -7.11
CA ILE A 47 3.96 -9.41 -6.14
C ILE A 47 3.63 -9.85 -4.72
N PHE A 48 2.34 -9.93 -4.37
CA PHE A 48 1.87 -10.36 -3.06
C PHE A 48 2.39 -11.76 -2.71
N GLU A 49 2.15 -12.75 -3.58
CA GLU A 49 2.58 -14.13 -3.34
C GLU A 49 4.11 -14.25 -3.24
N ARG A 50 4.84 -13.51 -4.09
CA ARG A 50 6.31 -13.50 -4.06
C ARG A 50 6.85 -12.88 -2.78
N LEU A 51 6.36 -11.69 -2.40
CA LEU A 51 6.80 -11.02 -1.18
C LEU A 51 6.44 -11.84 0.06
N GLN A 52 5.23 -12.40 0.12
CA GLN A 52 4.84 -13.28 1.22
C GLN A 52 5.83 -14.45 1.38
N LYS A 53 6.20 -15.10 0.27
CA LYS A 53 7.17 -16.21 0.28
C LYS A 53 8.58 -15.74 0.67
N GLU A 54 8.99 -14.57 0.22
CA GLU A 54 10.30 -13.99 0.54
C GLU A 54 10.43 -13.66 2.03
N PHE A 55 9.43 -12.99 2.61
CA PHE A 55 9.39 -12.67 4.04
C PHE A 55 9.27 -13.93 4.90
N GLU A 56 8.47 -14.93 4.48
CA GLU A 56 8.41 -16.22 5.17
C GLU A 56 9.76 -16.93 5.15
N ALA A 57 10.44 -16.95 4.01
CA ALA A 57 11.78 -17.54 3.90
C ALA A 57 12.81 -16.76 4.74
N ALA A 58 12.70 -15.43 4.81
CA ALA A 58 13.54 -14.60 5.67
C ALA A 58 13.29 -14.88 7.15
N ARG A 59 12.03 -15.07 7.55
CA ARG A 59 11.62 -15.47 8.90
C ARG A 59 12.09 -16.87 9.26
N VAL A 60 11.99 -17.85 8.36
CA VAL A 60 12.48 -19.22 8.61
C VAL A 60 14.01 -19.27 8.70
N ALA A 61 14.70 -18.46 7.89
CA ALA A 61 16.15 -18.38 7.90
C ALA A 61 16.70 -17.42 8.97
N GLN A 62 15.82 -16.77 9.74
CA GLN A 62 16.18 -15.89 10.84
C GLN A 62 17.02 -16.67 11.86
N THR A 63 18.16 -16.09 12.23
CA THR A 63 19.06 -16.67 13.23
C THR A 63 19.02 -15.88 14.54
N GLU A 64 18.61 -14.62 14.47
CA GLU A 64 18.62 -13.68 15.58
C GLU A 64 17.50 -12.65 15.41
N GLU A 65 16.76 -12.38 16.48
CA GLU A 65 15.79 -11.29 16.56
C GLU A 65 16.23 -10.30 17.63
N ILE A 66 16.39 -9.04 17.25
CA ILE A 66 16.73 -7.96 18.16
C ILE A 66 15.48 -7.11 18.39
N SER A 67 14.97 -7.13 19.61
CA SER A 67 13.92 -6.19 20.04
C SER A 67 14.54 -4.81 20.24
N ILE A 68 13.97 -3.80 19.59
CA ILE A 68 14.41 -2.41 19.65
C ILE A 68 13.34 -1.61 20.38
N ASP A 69 13.76 -0.84 21.37
CA ASP A 69 12.91 0.08 22.09
C ASP A 69 12.66 1.37 21.28
N ASP A 70 11.56 2.06 21.56
CA ASP A 70 11.18 3.31 20.85
C ASP A 70 12.27 4.39 20.91
N GLU A 71 13.11 4.41 21.95
CA GLU A 71 14.24 5.34 22.11
C GLU A 71 15.43 4.99 21.19
N GLN A 72 15.60 3.71 20.87
CA GLN A 72 16.67 3.20 20.02
C GLN A 72 16.29 3.24 18.54
N TRP A 73 15.01 3.35 18.22
CA TRP A 73 14.50 3.50 16.86
C TRP A 73 14.80 4.90 16.32
N ASN A 74 15.87 5.00 15.51
CA ASN A 74 16.29 6.26 14.89
C ASN A 74 16.95 6.04 13.51
N ASP A 75 17.12 7.12 12.74
CA ASP A 75 17.72 7.05 11.40
C ASP A 75 19.16 6.49 11.40
N GLY A 76 19.90 6.61 12.50
CA GLY A 76 21.23 6.02 12.64
C GLY A 76 21.20 4.49 12.68
N LEU A 77 20.23 3.91 13.39
CA LEU A 77 20.00 2.47 13.38
C LEU A 77 19.62 2.01 11.97
N LEU A 78 18.69 2.71 11.31
CA LEU A 78 18.26 2.37 9.96
C LEU A 78 19.41 2.50 8.94
N ALA A 79 20.28 3.50 9.09
CA ALA A 79 21.50 3.64 8.28
C ALA A 79 22.47 2.48 8.49
N THR A 80 22.61 1.97 9.72
CA THR A 80 23.42 0.79 10.03
C THR A 80 22.85 -0.47 9.37
N ILE A 81 21.53 -0.66 9.43
CA ILE A 81 20.84 -1.77 8.75
C ILE A 81 21.06 -1.66 7.24
N ARG A 82 20.92 -0.45 6.69
CA ARG A 82 21.14 -0.17 5.28
C ARG A 82 22.57 -0.50 4.84
N GLU A 83 23.57 -0.08 5.60
CA GLU A 83 24.97 -0.40 5.33
C GLU A 83 25.20 -1.91 5.31
N LYS A 84 24.65 -2.62 6.31
CA LYS A 84 24.74 -4.09 6.41
C LYS A 84 24.21 -4.80 5.16
N VAL A 85 23.03 -4.41 4.65
CA VAL A 85 22.46 -5.05 3.44
C VAL A 85 23.26 -4.74 2.17
N HIS A 86 23.93 -3.58 2.09
CA HIS A 86 24.80 -3.25 0.96
C HIS A 86 26.09 -4.07 0.97
N ILE A 87 26.75 -4.16 2.13
CA ILE A 87 27.96 -4.97 2.29
C ILE A 87 27.66 -6.45 1.99
N GLU A 88 26.52 -6.97 2.45
CA GLU A 88 26.07 -8.33 2.15
C GLU A 88 25.86 -8.55 0.65
N ALA A 89 25.20 -7.61 -0.02
CA ALA A 89 24.94 -7.70 -1.46
C ALA A 89 26.22 -7.64 -2.29
N GLU A 90 27.13 -6.71 -1.98
CA GLU A 90 28.42 -6.58 -2.68
C GLU A 90 29.28 -7.83 -2.50
N ARG A 91 29.35 -8.35 -1.28
CA ARG A 91 30.08 -9.59 -1.00
C ARG A 91 29.46 -10.80 -1.70
N LYS A 92 28.13 -10.95 -1.70
CA LYS A 92 27.46 -12.02 -2.45
C LYS A 92 27.77 -11.93 -3.94
N ALA A 93 27.79 -10.72 -4.50
CA ALA A 93 28.19 -10.51 -5.89
C ALA A 93 29.64 -10.96 -6.14
N MET A 94 30.58 -10.62 -5.25
CA MET A 94 31.98 -11.06 -5.34
C MET A 94 32.16 -12.58 -5.22
N VAL A 95 31.43 -13.23 -4.30
CA VAL A 95 31.50 -14.69 -4.10
C VAL A 95 30.92 -15.43 -5.32
N ASN A 96 29.82 -14.94 -5.89
CA ASN A 96 29.23 -15.49 -7.11
C ASN A 96 30.17 -15.40 -8.32
N LEU A 97 31.03 -14.39 -8.37
CA LEU A 97 32.09 -14.25 -9.38
C LEU A 97 33.27 -15.19 -9.15
N ALA A 98 33.55 -15.58 -7.90
CA ALA A 98 34.74 -16.33 -7.52
C ALA A 98 34.55 -17.85 -7.38
N ASN A 99 33.31 -18.38 -7.40
CA ASN A 99 32.99 -19.81 -7.18
C ASN A 99 33.61 -20.40 -5.88
N ILE A 100 33.79 -19.56 -4.85
CA ILE A 100 34.36 -19.98 -3.56
C ILE A 100 33.22 -20.48 -2.64
N PRO A 101 33.38 -21.62 -1.93
CA PRO A 101 32.38 -22.11 -0.98
C PRO A 101 32.13 -21.09 0.14
N THR A 102 30.86 -20.82 0.42
CA THR A 102 30.43 -19.83 1.41
C THR A 102 30.70 -20.33 2.84
N ASP A 103 31.45 -19.56 3.63
CA ASP A 103 31.56 -19.80 5.07
C ASP A 103 30.22 -19.53 5.76
N SER A 104 29.74 -20.49 6.56
CA SER A 104 28.38 -20.50 7.15
C SER A 104 28.14 -19.37 8.16
N GLN A 105 29.20 -18.72 8.64
CA GLN A 105 29.19 -17.81 9.78
C GLN A 105 28.62 -16.41 9.45
N PHE A 106 28.60 -16.01 8.17
CA PHE A 106 28.07 -14.71 7.73
C PHE A 106 26.60 -14.75 7.31
N GLN A 107 25.94 -15.91 7.39
CA GLN A 107 24.51 -16.05 7.07
C GLN A 107 23.59 -15.68 8.24
N SER A 108 24.08 -14.92 9.24
CA SER A 108 23.23 -14.45 10.33
C SER A 108 22.20 -13.45 9.79
N ARG A 109 20.98 -13.93 9.55
CA ARG A 109 19.83 -13.11 9.16
C ARG A 109 19.21 -12.54 10.43
N THR A 110 19.84 -11.47 10.91
CA THR A 110 19.29 -10.65 12.00
C THR A 110 18.05 -9.92 11.51
N THR A 111 16.98 -9.97 12.30
CA THR A 111 15.80 -9.12 12.14
C THR A 111 15.68 -8.19 13.33
N TYR A 112 15.02 -7.05 13.12
CA TYR A 112 14.84 -6.04 14.14
C TYR A 112 13.35 -5.84 14.38
N ARG A 113 12.87 -6.06 15.61
CA ARG A 113 11.46 -5.93 15.97
C ARG A 113 11.25 -4.64 16.75
N ILE A 114 10.36 -3.78 16.24
CA ILE A 114 9.98 -2.51 16.85
C ILE A 114 8.47 -2.49 16.97
N ARG A 115 7.95 -2.75 18.17
CA ARG A 115 6.50 -2.90 18.44
C ARG A 115 5.84 -3.92 17.51
N ASN A 116 5.01 -3.45 16.59
CA ASN A 116 4.25 -4.20 15.58
C ASN A 116 4.90 -4.14 14.18
N LYS A 117 6.16 -3.71 14.09
CA LYS A 117 6.95 -3.68 12.87
C LYS A 117 8.16 -4.61 12.99
N VAL A 118 8.46 -5.34 11.92
CA VAL A 118 9.66 -6.19 11.85
C VAL A 118 10.46 -5.81 10.61
N ILE A 119 11.74 -5.49 10.81
CA ILE A 119 12.67 -5.10 9.76
C ILE A 119 13.56 -6.29 9.42
N TYR A 120 13.57 -6.66 8.14
CA TYR A 120 14.31 -7.76 7.56
C TYR A 120 15.47 -7.24 6.71
N CYS A 121 16.64 -7.85 6.88
CA CYS A 121 17.75 -7.70 5.94
C CYS A 121 17.51 -8.66 4.76
N LEU A 122 16.95 -8.15 3.66
CA LEU A 122 16.65 -8.94 2.47
C LEU A 122 17.86 -9.01 1.52
N ASP A 123 17.81 -9.96 0.59
CA ASP A 123 18.86 -10.13 -0.41
C ASP A 123 18.86 -8.99 -1.43
N GLY A 124 20.05 -8.54 -1.85
CA GLY A 124 20.20 -7.53 -2.92
C GLY A 124 20.08 -6.08 -2.47
N ALA A 125 20.68 -5.71 -1.33
CA ALA A 125 20.64 -4.34 -0.79
C ALA A 125 19.22 -3.83 -0.50
N ARG A 126 18.30 -4.76 -0.17
CA ARG A 126 16.89 -4.49 0.13
C ARG A 126 16.64 -4.59 1.63
N ILE A 127 15.80 -3.70 2.13
CA ILE A 127 15.28 -3.69 3.50
C ILE A 127 13.79 -4.04 3.41
N GLY A 128 13.41 -5.16 4.01
CA GLY A 128 12.01 -5.56 4.12
C GLY A 128 11.40 -5.03 5.41
N ILE A 129 10.18 -4.51 5.34
CA ILE A 129 9.40 -4.07 6.48
C ILE A 129 8.12 -4.86 6.50
N GLN A 130 7.85 -5.53 7.61
CA GLN A 130 6.59 -6.21 7.90
C GLN A 130 5.81 -5.38 8.92
N TYR A 131 4.58 -5.03 8.57
CA TYR A 131 3.63 -4.36 9.44
C TYR A 131 2.60 -5.38 9.93
N GLU A 132 2.58 -5.61 11.23
CA GLU A 132 1.53 -6.37 11.91
C GLU A 132 0.42 -5.40 12.32
N THR A 133 -0.80 -5.65 11.85
CA THR A 133 -1.95 -4.80 12.15
C THR A 133 -2.88 -5.48 13.14
N PHE A 134 -3.60 -4.68 13.93
CA PHE A 134 -4.47 -5.19 14.97
C PHE A 134 -5.80 -4.44 14.98
N PHE A 135 -6.89 -5.13 15.35
CA PHE A 135 -8.17 -4.48 15.61
C PHE A 135 -8.77 -4.99 16.91
N ALA A 136 -9.05 -4.07 17.84
CA ALA A 136 -9.57 -4.41 19.17
C ALA A 136 -8.72 -5.46 19.92
N GLY A 137 -7.39 -5.44 19.71
CA GLY A 137 -6.43 -6.36 20.32
C GLY A 137 -6.22 -7.68 19.56
N GLU A 138 -7.04 -7.97 18.55
CA GLU A 138 -6.89 -9.17 17.72
C GLU A 138 -5.98 -8.88 16.51
N PRO A 139 -5.08 -9.80 16.15
CA PRO A 139 -4.25 -9.65 14.96
C PRO A 139 -5.11 -9.70 13.69
N CYS A 140 -4.81 -8.80 12.75
CA CYS A 140 -5.40 -8.75 11.43
C CYS A 140 -4.36 -9.22 10.39
N GLU A 141 -4.46 -8.72 9.15
CA GLU A 141 -3.54 -9.07 8.08
C GLU A 141 -2.16 -8.42 8.28
N ILE A 142 -1.16 -9.10 7.74
CA ILE A 142 0.22 -8.63 7.72
C ILE A 142 0.49 -7.99 6.36
N TYR A 143 1.12 -6.82 6.38
CA TYR A 143 1.50 -6.08 5.19
C TYR A 143 3.01 -5.96 5.08
N HIS A 144 3.50 -5.92 3.84
CA HIS A 144 4.93 -5.86 3.54
C HIS A 144 5.23 -4.61 2.70
N CYS A 145 6.39 -4.01 2.95
CA CYS A 145 6.96 -2.93 2.17
C CYS A 145 8.46 -3.19 2.01
N VAL A 146 8.98 -2.99 0.80
CA VAL A 146 10.40 -3.20 0.48
C VAL A 146 11.02 -1.88 0.07
N LEU A 147 12.07 -1.53 0.77
CA LEU A 147 12.92 -0.39 0.49
C LEU A 147 14.21 -0.87 -0.18
N GLU A 148 14.62 -0.16 -1.23
CA GLU A 148 15.88 -0.43 -1.92
C GLU A 148 16.62 0.88 -2.17
N SER A 149 17.94 0.80 -2.20
CA SER A 149 18.78 1.83 -2.79
C SER A 149 19.87 1.18 -3.63
N LYS A 150 20.13 1.67 -4.83
CA LYS A 150 21.14 1.07 -5.72
C LYS A 150 22.57 1.27 -5.20
N SER A 151 22.77 2.27 -4.36
CA SER A 151 24.01 2.58 -3.69
C SER A 151 23.71 3.23 -2.34
N PHE A 152 24.65 3.14 -1.41
CA PHE A 152 24.58 3.81 -0.12
C PHE A 152 24.41 5.34 -0.25
N LEU A 153 24.94 5.93 -1.32
CA LEU A 153 24.83 7.37 -1.60
C LEU A 153 23.53 7.76 -2.31
N GLU A 154 22.83 6.80 -2.91
CA GLU A 154 21.55 7.09 -3.56
C GLU A 154 20.43 7.22 -2.54
N LYS A 155 19.33 7.87 -2.92
CA LYS A 155 18.13 7.89 -2.08
C LYS A 155 17.52 6.49 -2.02
N MET A 156 16.94 6.16 -0.87
CA MET A 156 16.14 4.96 -0.72
C MET A 156 14.77 5.18 -1.35
N THR A 157 14.21 4.14 -1.97
CA THR A 157 12.91 4.17 -2.65
C THR A 157 12.08 2.95 -2.32
N VAL A 158 10.76 3.08 -2.38
CA VAL A 158 9.83 1.95 -2.25
C VAL A 158 9.76 1.22 -3.59
N THR A 159 10.20 -0.05 -3.60
CA THR A 159 10.22 -0.87 -4.81
C THR A 159 9.00 -1.76 -4.91
N GLU A 160 8.61 -2.43 -3.83
CA GLU A 160 7.52 -3.41 -3.81
C GLU A 160 6.75 -3.37 -2.48
N HIS A 161 5.43 -3.60 -2.49
CA HIS A 161 4.62 -3.67 -1.28
C HIS A 161 3.36 -4.49 -1.48
N THR A 162 2.74 -4.92 -0.37
CA THR A 162 1.40 -5.54 -0.35
C THR A 162 0.32 -4.60 0.19
N LEU A 163 0.69 -3.35 0.45
CA LEU A 163 -0.20 -2.32 0.97
C LEU A 163 -1.35 -2.02 -0.02
N PRO A 164 -2.57 -1.72 0.46
CA PRO A 164 -3.70 -1.40 -0.40
C PRO A 164 -3.38 -0.23 -1.34
N PHE A 165 -3.75 -0.37 -2.62
CA PHE A 165 -3.35 0.56 -3.69
C PHE A 165 -3.84 2.01 -3.50
N PHE A 166 -4.93 2.21 -2.75
CA PHE A 166 -5.49 3.53 -2.46
C PHE A 166 -4.76 4.25 -1.32
N LEU A 167 -3.81 3.60 -0.63
CA LEU A 167 -2.96 4.29 0.34
C LEU A 167 -1.97 5.19 -0.40
N PRO A 168 -1.70 6.42 0.10
CA PRO A 168 -0.88 7.43 -0.58
C PRO A 168 0.64 7.14 -0.47
N ILE A 169 1.08 5.92 -0.81
CA ILE A 169 2.44 5.44 -0.57
C ILE A 169 3.49 6.31 -1.28
N ARG A 170 3.22 6.74 -2.51
CA ARG A 170 4.14 7.58 -3.31
C ARG A 170 4.26 9.00 -2.76
N GLU A 171 3.19 9.54 -2.18
CA GLU A 171 3.19 10.86 -1.55
C GLU A 171 4.01 10.81 -0.26
N VAL A 172 3.72 9.82 0.59
CA VAL A 172 4.46 9.58 1.84
C VAL A 172 5.95 9.30 1.58
N GLU A 173 6.26 8.53 0.53
CA GLU A 173 7.65 8.29 0.07
C GLU A 173 8.35 9.61 -0.27
N THR A 174 7.69 10.47 -1.04
CA THR A 174 8.25 11.75 -1.49
C THR A 174 8.49 12.70 -0.31
N ASP A 175 7.54 12.76 0.61
CA ASP A 175 7.55 13.70 1.73
C ASP A 175 8.51 13.31 2.85
N HIS A 176 8.69 12.01 3.09
CA HIS A 176 9.42 11.54 4.27
C HIS A 176 10.66 10.71 3.95
N LEU A 177 10.63 9.80 2.97
CA LEU A 177 11.71 8.81 2.81
C LEU A 177 13.08 9.45 2.49
N SER A 178 13.07 10.60 1.79
CA SER A 178 14.28 11.34 1.43
C SER A 178 14.89 12.13 2.59
N SER A 179 14.08 12.51 3.58
CA SER A 179 14.51 13.39 4.69
C SER A 179 14.67 12.63 6.00
N ASN A 180 13.78 11.69 6.28
CA ASN A 180 13.70 10.94 7.50
C ASN A 180 12.98 9.60 7.24
N ALA A 181 13.78 8.54 7.14
CA ALA A 181 13.26 7.25 6.73
C ALA A 181 12.49 6.55 7.86
N ILE A 182 12.82 6.81 9.13
CA ILE A 182 12.00 6.30 10.25
C ILE A 182 10.59 6.91 10.23
N ARG A 183 10.46 8.22 9.94
CA ARG A 183 9.17 8.91 9.85
C ARG A 183 8.34 8.37 8.70
N PHE A 184 8.96 8.03 7.58
CA PHE A 184 8.27 7.32 6.51
C PHE A 184 7.66 6.02 7.02
N ILE A 185 8.47 5.19 7.71
CA ILE A 185 8.03 3.87 8.20
C ILE A 185 6.90 4.01 9.22
N ASP A 186 7.04 4.93 10.17
CA ASP A 186 6.06 5.16 11.24
C ASP A 186 4.77 5.81 10.72
N HIS A 187 4.87 6.76 9.80
CA HIS A 187 3.69 7.39 9.21
C HIS A 187 2.91 6.41 8.33
N LEU A 188 3.60 5.53 7.60
CA LEU A 188 2.96 4.51 6.80
C LEU A 188 2.21 3.50 7.68
N GLU A 189 2.78 3.13 8.84
CA GLU A 189 2.09 2.31 9.83
C GLU A 189 0.82 3.00 10.35
N GLU A 190 0.89 4.28 10.69
CA GLU A 190 -0.26 5.05 11.19
C GLU A 190 -1.41 5.08 10.18
N ILE A 191 -1.09 5.33 8.91
CA ILE A 191 -2.07 5.32 7.81
C ILE A 191 -2.68 3.92 7.67
N LEU A 192 -1.85 2.88 7.69
CA LEU A 192 -2.28 1.49 7.53
C LEU A 192 -3.18 1.06 8.69
N GLN A 193 -2.79 1.33 9.93
CA GLN A 193 -3.56 1.01 11.12
C GLN A 193 -4.92 1.74 11.11
N SER A 194 -4.92 3.02 10.73
CA SER A 194 -6.15 3.81 10.56
C SER A 194 -7.11 3.22 9.52
N TYR A 195 -6.56 2.66 8.43
CA TYR A 195 -7.35 1.95 7.43
C TYR A 195 -7.99 0.68 8.00
N ILE A 196 -7.21 -0.16 8.71
CA ILE A 196 -7.71 -1.39 9.32
C ILE A 196 -8.80 -1.10 10.34
N ASP A 197 -8.60 -0.10 11.21
CA ASP A 197 -9.59 0.30 12.20
C ASP A 197 -10.94 0.67 11.56
N ARG A 198 -10.90 1.44 10.46
CA ARG A 198 -12.11 1.84 9.74
C ARG A 198 -12.77 0.65 9.03
N ARG A 199 -11.99 -0.16 8.31
CA ARG A 199 -12.48 -1.34 7.59
C ARG A 199 -13.17 -2.31 8.53
N GLU A 200 -12.50 -2.68 9.62
CA GLU A 200 -13.04 -3.63 10.60
C GLU A 200 -14.25 -3.08 11.36
N GLN A 201 -14.24 -1.80 11.71
CA GLN A 201 -15.40 -1.15 12.32
C GLN A 201 -16.63 -1.23 11.40
N GLN A 202 -16.43 -1.06 10.09
CA GLN A 202 -17.50 -1.11 9.11
C GLN A 202 -18.02 -2.54 8.88
N ILE A 203 -17.13 -3.51 8.73
CA ILE A 203 -17.49 -4.94 8.64
C ILE A 203 -18.31 -5.35 9.86
N ARG A 204 -17.91 -4.94 11.07
CA ARG A 204 -18.68 -5.22 12.29
C ARG A 204 -20.07 -4.56 12.28
N LYS A 205 -20.19 -3.31 11.81
CA LYS A 205 -21.51 -2.64 11.65
C LYS A 205 -22.41 -3.40 10.68
N LEU A 206 -21.87 -3.82 9.53
CA LEU A 206 -22.60 -4.61 8.53
C LEU A 206 -23.05 -5.94 9.12
N TYR A 207 -22.17 -6.66 9.81
CA TYR A 207 -22.51 -7.92 10.48
C TYR A 207 -23.68 -7.73 11.47
N VAL A 208 -23.62 -6.70 12.31
CA VAL A 208 -24.71 -6.37 13.25
C VAL A 208 -26.01 -6.03 12.52
N LEU A 209 -25.96 -5.28 11.42
CA LEU A 209 -27.14 -4.95 10.60
C LEU A 209 -27.75 -6.19 9.95
N MET A 210 -26.94 -7.08 9.39
CA MET A 210 -27.41 -8.33 8.79
C MET A 210 -28.11 -9.22 9.82
N HIS A 211 -27.51 -9.38 11.01
CA HIS A 211 -28.10 -10.16 12.10
C HIS A 211 -29.38 -9.55 12.67
N LYS A 212 -29.42 -8.21 12.81
CA LYS A 212 -30.63 -7.50 13.26
C LYS A 212 -31.77 -7.57 12.23
N ASN A 213 -31.46 -7.52 10.94
CA ASN A 213 -32.46 -7.46 9.87
C ASN A 213 -32.81 -8.84 9.27
N ARG A 214 -32.17 -9.93 9.70
CA ARG A 214 -32.35 -11.30 9.13
C ARG A 214 -32.18 -11.34 7.61
N ILE A 215 -31.33 -10.48 7.05
CA ILE A 215 -31.07 -10.46 5.60
C ILE A 215 -29.94 -11.47 5.33
N TYR A 216 -30.31 -12.65 4.83
CA TYR A 216 -29.40 -13.68 4.32
C TYR A 216 -29.45 -13.72 2.79
N ASP A 217 -29.40 -12.56 2.13
CA ASP A 217 -29.36 -12.49 0.67
C ASP A 217 -27.94 -12.11 0.19
N PRO A 218 -27.20 -13.03 -0.48
CA PRO A 218 -25.88 -12.74 -1.02
C PRO A 218 -25.86 -11.64 -2.09
N VAL A 219 -27.00 -11.31 -2.73
CA VAL A 219 -27.08 -10.23 -3.73
C VAL A 219 -27.08 -8.84 -3.06
N GLY A 220 -27.63 -8.72 -1.86
CA GLY A 220 -27.58 -7.48 -1.07
C GLY A 220 -26.17 -7.18 -0.53
N LEU A 221 -25.33 -8.21 -0.39
CA LEU A 221 -23.95 -8.08 0.07
C LEU A 221 -23.05 -7.44 -0.99
N LEU A 222 -23.17 -7.89 -2.25
CA LEU A 222 -22.43 -7.35 -3.40
C LEU A 222 -22.78 -5.88 -3.69
N LEU A 223 -24.06 -5.51 -3.59
CA LEU A 223 -24.48 -4.12 -3.77
C LEU A 223 -24.03 -3.21 -2.63
N ALA A 224 -23.94 -3.74 -1.40
CA ALA A 224 -23.40 -3.02 -0.26
C ALA A 224 -21.88 -2.84 -0.38
N GLU A 225 -21.14 -3.81 -0.94
CA GLU A 225 -19.70 -3.71 -1.20
C GLU A 225 -19.37 -2.59 -2.20
N ASP A 226 -20.14 -2.44 -3.29
CA ASP A 226 -19.94 -1.37 -4.28
C ASP A 226 -20.26 0.03 -3.72
N GLU A 227 -21.32 0.19 -2.93
CA GLU A 227 -21.62 1.44 -2.21
C GLU A 227 -20.56 1.74 -1.13
N LEU A 228 -20.05 0.70 -0.46
CA LEU A 228 -18.97 0.81 0.52
C LEU A 228 -17.67 1.28 -0.11
N PHE A 229 -17.29 0.71 -1.25
CA PHE A 229 -16.07 1.05 -1.95
C PHE A 229 -16.10 2.51 -2.41
N GLY A 230 -17.26 2.98 -2.90
CA GLY A 230 -17.48 4.38 -3.23
C GLY A 230 -17.39 5.33 -2.03
N GLN A 231 -17.93 4.93 -0.87
CA GLN A 231 -17.85 5.74 0.37
C GLN A 231 -16.45 5.74 0.98
N LEU A 232 -15.76 4.60 1.00
CA LEU A 232 -14.37 4.48 1.44
C LEU A 232 -13.43 5.31 0.55
N GLN A 233 -13.62 5.29 -0.76
CA GLN A 233 -12.83 6.09 -1.69
C GLN A 233 -13.06 7.60 -1.47
N ALA A 234 -14.32 8.03 -1.28
CA ALA A 234 -14.65 9.43 -0.99
C ALA A 234 -14.15 9.92 0.39
N GLU A 235 -14.17 9.07 1.43
CA GLU A 235 -13.70 9.43 2.77
C GLU A 235 -12.17 9.32 2.93
N VAL A 236 -11.51 8.38 2.24
CA VAL A 236 -10.04 8.33 2.16
C VAL A 236 -9.52 9.57 1.44
N GLU A 237 -10.15 9.98 0.33
CA GLU A 237 -9.85 11.27 -0.32
C GLU A 237 -10.09 12.45 0.64
N SER A 238 -11.17 12.44 1.43
CA SER A 238 -11.43 13.48 2.44
C SER A 238 -10.39 13.50 3.58
N SER A 239 -9.79 12.36 3.94
CA SER A 239 -8.82 12.27 5.03
C SER A 239 -7.41 12.65 4.58
N VAL A 240 -7.05 12.42 3.32
CA VAL A 240 -5.77 12.87 2.72
C VAL A 240 -5.72 14.39 2.59
N TYR A 241 -6.87 15.07 2.47
CA TYR A 241 -6.95 16.54 2.38
C TYR A 241 -7.13 17.28 3.72
N LEU A 242 -7.09 16.61 4.88
CA LEU A 242 -7.06 17.31 6.16
C LEU A 242 -5.64 17.80 6.46
N ARG A 243 -5.26 18.91 5.80
CA ARG A 243 -4.27 19.86 6.35
C ARG A 243 -4.61 20.10 7.83
N PRO A 244 -3.60 20.19 8.72
CA PRO A 244 -3.87 20.53 10.11
C PRO A 244 -4.59 21.88 10.14
N ARG A 245 -5.81 21.88 10.69
CA ARG A 245 -6.51 23.12 11.05
C ARG A 245 -5.64 23.84 12.07
N SER A 246 -4.90 24.83 11.59
CA SER A 246 -4.39 25.90 12.42
C SER A 246 -5.57 26.55 13.16
N GLY A 247 -5.56 26.53 14.48
CA GLY A 247 -6.43 27.35 15.30
C GLY A 247 -6.17 27.16 16.79
N PRO A 248 -6.48 28.14 17.65
CA PRO A 248 -6.31 29.59 17.48
C PRO A 248 -5.27 30.14 18.49
N ARG A 249 -4.63 31.27 18.12
CA ARG A 249 -3.99 32.15 19.12
C ARG A 249 -5.08 32.73 20.03
N GLY A 250 -4.93 32.58 21.34
CA GLY A 250 -5.75 33.24 22.36
C GLY A 250 -5.28 32.79 23.73
N LEU A 251 -4.33 33.49 24.34
CA LEU A 251 -4.52 34.57 25.34
C LEU A 251 -4.01 34.08 26.70
N PHE A 252 -2.72 34.32 26.93
CA PHE A 252 -2.21 34.50 28.29
C PHE A 252 -2.81 35.78 28.86
N SER A 253 -3.43 35.68 30.04
CA SER A 253 -3.60 36.80 30.95
C SER A 253 -3.73 36.27 32.38
N LEU A 254 -2.66 36.55 33.15
CA LEU A 254 -2.51 36.57 34.61
C LEU A 254 -2.59 35.25 35.37
#